data_AF-A0A3D9GUI0-F1
#
_entry.id   AF-A0A3D9GUI0-F1
#
_cell.length_a   1.000
_cell.length_b   1.000
_cell.length_c   1.000
_cell.angle_alpha   90.00
_cell.angle_beta   90.00
_cell.angle_gamma   90.00
#
_symmetry.space_group_name_H-M   'P 1'
#
loop_
_entity.id
_entity.type
_entity.pdbx_description
1 polymer ?
#
loop_
_entity_poly.entity_id
_entity_poly.type
_entity_poly.pdbx_seq_one_letter_code
_entity_poly.pdbx_strand_id
1 'polypeptide(L)'
;MVDWSDVRPVQRGKAVLTERVNRVSREPSVKYRRIFINDEWPAFGHWAVHHFGGLNAEMYDHVFELILRLKGNYLWPAMWSSNFNCDGPGLLNAELADEYGIVMGTSHHEPCMRNCEEYKHVRGKDSIYGDAWDFRGNRVGILRFWEDCLKRNSGFENVITLGMRGEQDTTILGESATLADNVSLLRDVIERGLNTLRIYAVSPSLVLERIVLYPQASRLPESYLGPVESYYVKDPADLYR
;
A
#
# COMPACT_ATOMS: atom_id res chain seq x y z
N MET A 1 -19.60 12.69 12.39
CA MET A 1 -18.32 12.19 12.93
C MET A 1 -18.19 12.78 14.31
N VAL A 2 -18.26 11.96 15.36
CA VAL A 2 -18.37 12.44 16.75
C VAL A 2 -17.03 12.95 17.29
N ASP A 3 -15.94 12.30 16.91
CA ASP A 3 -14.56 12.67 17.23
C ASP A 3 -14.04 13.70 16.20
N TRP A 4 -13.75 13.27 14.97
CA TRP A 4 -13.16 14.07 13.88
C TRP A 4 -13.74 15.47 13.59
N SER A 5 -14.99 15.74 13.96
CA SER A 5 -15.65 17.03 13.65
C SER A 5 -16.52 17.55 14.80
N ASP A 6 -16.25 17.11 16.03
CA ASP A 6 -16.94 17.57 17.24
C ASP A 6 -18.46 17.50 17.18
N VAL A 7 -19.03 16.57 16.39
CA VAL A 7 -20.48 16.46 16.23
C VAL A 7 -21.08 15.81 17.49
N ARG A 8 -21.55 16.66 18.41
CA ARG A 8 -22.17 16.20 19.66
C ARG A 8 -23.50 15.47 19.39
N PRO A 9 -23.67 14.22 19.85
CA PRO A 9 -24.93 13.51 19.68
C PRO A 9 -26.04 14.13 20.54
N VAL A 10 -27.27 14.05 20.07
CA VAL A 10 -28.45 14.51 20.83
C VAL A 10 -28.65 13.62 22.05
N GLN A 11 -28.70 14.21 23.23
CA GLN A 11 -29.01 13.49 24.46
C GLN A 11 -30.45 12.98 24.42
N ARG A 12 -30.62 11.70 24.79
CA ARG A 12 -31.94 11.05 24.90
C ARG A 12 -32.04 10.38 26.26
N GLY A 13 -33.16 10.58 26.96
CA GLY A 13 -33.41 9.94 28.26
C GLY A 13 -33.66 8.43 28.19
N LYS A 14 -33.90 7.89 26.98
CA LYS A 14 -34.04 6.45 26.74
C LYS A 14 -33.57 6.07 25.33
N ALA A 15 -32.92 4.91 25.21
CA ALA A 15 -32.68 4.22 23.95
C ALA A 15 -33.58 2.98 23.89
N VAL A 16 -34.39 2.85 22.85
CA VAL A 16 -35.30 1.72 22.67
C VAL A 16 -34.90 0.97 21.41
N LEU A 17 -34.42 -0.26 21.57
CA LEU A 17 -34.18 -1.17 20.46
C LEU A 17 -35.47 -1.94 20.16
N THR A 18 -35.77 -2.12 18.88
CA THR A 18 -36.98 -2.83 18.40
C THR A 18 -36.58 -3.79 17.29
N GLU A 19 -37.48 -4.67 16.86
CA GLU A 19 -37.21 -5.56 15.71
C GLU A 19 -36.80 -4.81 14.43
N ARG A 20 -37.11 -3.50 14.30
CA ARG A 20 -36.65 -2.68 13.17
C ARG A 20 -35.12 -2.51 13.09
N VAL A 21 -34.40 -2.71 14.19
CA VAL A 21 -32.93 -2.66 14.23
C VAL A 21 -32.30 -4.04 14.36
N ASN A 22 -33.09 -5.09 14.53
CA ASN A 22 -32.64 -6.47 14.52
C ASN A 22 -32.39 -6.91 13.07
N ARG A 23 -31.20 -6.61 12.56
CA ARG A 23 -30.82 -6.88 11.17
C ARG A 23 -29.41 -7.44 11.11
N VAL A 24 -29.20 -8.41 10.22
CA VAL A 24 -27.87 -8.90 9.87
C VAL A 24 -27.34 -8.06 8.71
N SER A 25 -26.11 -7.54 8.85
CA SER A 25 -25.44 -6.84 7.75
C SER A 25 -25.11 -7.78 6.60
N ARG A 26 -25.00 -7.23 5.39
CA ARG A 26 -24.40 -7.95 4.26
C ARG A 26 -22.90 -7.70 4.24
N GLU A 27 -22.18 -8.55 3.53
CA GLU A 27 -20.77 -8.31 3.21
C GLU A 27 -20.62 -7.00 2.40
N PRO A 28 -19.52 -6.24 2.59
CA PRO A 28 -19.24 -5.06 1.79
C PRO A 28 -19.11 -5.40 0.31
N SER A 29 -19.71 -4.59 -0.57
CA SER A 29 -19.61 -4.81 -2.03
C SER A 29 -18.21 -4.62 -2.62
N VAL A 30 -17.33 -3.89 -1.92
CA VAL A 30 -15.94 -3.62 -2.33
C VAL A 30 -15.02 -4.09 -1.21
N LYS A 31 -14.04 -4.95 -1.53
CA LYS A 31 -13.17 -5.59 -0.53
C LYS A 31 -12.31 -4.58 0.23
N TYR A 32 -11.62 -3.68 -0.48
CA TYR A 32 -10.78 -2.63 0.11
C TYR A 32 -11.37 -1.25 -0.15
N ARG A 33 -11.65 -0.51 0.93
CA ARG A 33 -12.34 0.79 0.90
C ARG A 33 -11.44 1.80 1.60
N ARG A 34 -10.78 2.65 0.80
CA ARG A 34 -9.68 3.49 1.29
C ARG A 34 -9.89 4.99 1.18
N ILE A 35 -9.04 5.69 1.92
CA ILE A 35 -8.61 7.06 1.67
C ILE A 35 -7.09 7.08 1.49
N PHE A 36 -6.58 8.17 0.91
CA PHE A 36 -5.16 8.50 0.87
C PHE A 36 -5.00 9.91 1.43
N ILE A 37 -4.17 10.06 2.47
CA ILE A 37 -3.78 11.36 2.99
C ILE A 37 -2.58 11.83 2.14
N ASN A 38 -2.81 12.81 1.27
CA ASN A 38 -1.82 13.35 0.34
C ASN A 38 -1.98 14.87 0.24
N ASP A 39 -0.96 15.55 -0.30
CA ASP A 39 -0.89 17.01 -0.36
C ASP A 39 -1.04 17.60 1.05
N GLU A 40 -0.46 16.91 2.04
CA GLU A 40 -0.70 17.15 3.46
C GLU A 40 -0.09 18.45 3.96
N TRP A 41 0.89 19.01 3.23
CA TRP A 41 1.50 20.29 3.57
C TRP A 41 0.92 21.43 2.73
N PRO A 42 0.57 22.57 3.37
CA PRO A 42 0.85 22.93 4.76
C PRO A 42 -0.24 22.55 5.78
N ALA A 43 -1.42 22.10 5.35
CA ALA A 43 -2.59 22.05 6.22
C ALA A 43 -2.54 20.91 7.26
N PHE A 44 -2.59 19.66 6.80
CA PHE A 44 -2.66 18.48 7.65
C PHE A 44 -1.36 18.29 8.45
N GLY A 45 -0.21 18.57 7.85
CA GLY A 45 1.09 18.53 8.51
C GLY A 45 1.18 19.49 9.71
N HIS A 46 0.83 20.78 9.53
CA HIS A 46 0.84 21.73 10.66
C HIS A 46 -0.17 21.35 11.74
N TRP A 47 -1.37 20.89 11.34
CA TRP A 47 -2.38 20.43 12.29
C TRP A 47 -1.85 19.24 13.13
N ALA A 48 -1.28 18.22 12.49
CA ALA A 48 -0.73 17.05 13.17
C ALA A 48 0.39 17.42 14.14
N VAL A 49 1.31 18.29 13.71
CA VAL A 49 2.40 18.79 14.57
C VAL A 49 1.86 19.59 15.75
N HIS A 50 0.89 20.48 15.54
CA HIS A 50 0.35 21.32 16.60
C HIS A 50 -0.44 20.53 17.66
N HIS A 51 -1.18 19.51 17.25
CA HIS A 51 -2.07 18.76 18.14
C HIS A 51 -1.44 17.49 18.73
N PHE A 52 -0.52 16.84 18.01
CA PHE A 52 0.02 15.53 18.37
C PHE A 52 1.56 15.49 18.36
N GLY A 53 2.23 16.59 17.99
CA GLY A 53 3.69 16.63 17.87
C GLY A 53 4.24 15.97 16.60
N GLY A 54 3.38 15.47 15.71
CA GLY A 54 3.78 14.87 14.44
C GLY A 54 2.74 13.90 13.87
N LEU A 55 3.13 13.18 12.82
CA LEU A 55 2.32 12.15 12.17
C LEU A 55 2.57 10.78 12.84
N ASN A 56 2.22 10.68 14.12
CA ASN A 56 2.49 9.54 15.01
C ASN A 56 1.22 8.73 15.33
N ALA A 57 1.34 7.74 16.22
CA ALA A 57 0.25 6.82 16.51
C ALA A 57 -0.95 7.51 17.18
N GLU A 58 -0.71 8.55 17.99
CA GLU A 58 -1.78 9.33 18.62
C GLU A 58 -2.63 10.06 17.57
N MET A 59 -1.99 10.62 16.54
CA MET A 59 -2.72 11.24 15.42
C MET A 59 -3.46 10.18 14.59
N TYR A 60 -2.80 9.06 14.28
CA TYR A 60 -3.39 8.00 13.46
C TYR A 60 -4.55 7.27 14.15
N ASP A 61 -4.61 7.23 15.49
CA ASP A 61 -5.76 6.72 16.25
C ASP A 61 -7.09 7.36 15.79
N HIS A 62 -7.11 8.70 15.69
CA HIS A 62 -8.26 9.46 15.19
C HIS A 62 -8.58 9.15 13.72
N VAL A 63 -7.56 8.93 12.89
CA VAL A 63 -7.73 8.55 11.48
C VAL A 63 -8.32 7.15 11.36
N PHE A 64 -7.86 6.19 12.16
CA PHE A 64 -8.37 4.82 12.16
C PHE A 64 -9.81 4.77 12.65
N GLU A 65 -10.13 5.45 13.75
CA GLU A 65 -11.51 5.59 14.24
C GLU A 65 -12.42 6.15 13.15
N LEU A 66 -11.98 7.21 12.47
CA LEU A 66 -12.71 7.81 11.37
C LEU A 66 -13.01 6.78 10.26
N ILE A 67 -11.99 6.08 9.78
CA ILE A 67 -12.11 5.10 8.70
C ILE A 67 -13.10 4.00 9.10
N LEU A 68 -12.97 3.44 10.29
CA LEU A 68 -13.87 2.37 10.78
C LEU A 68 -15.31 2.86 10.94
N ARG A 69 -15.53 4.08 11.46
CA ARG A 69 -16.88 4.66 11.56
C ARG A 69 -17.52 4.89 10.19
N LEU A 70 -16.71 5.18 9.17
CA LEU A 70 -17.12 5.27 7.78
C LEU A 70 -17.19 3.90 7.08
N LYS A 71 -16.91 2.80 7.79
CA LYS A 71 -16.89 1.42 7.30
C LYS A 71 -15.81 1.17 6.23
N GLY A 72 -14.79 2.02 6.18
CA GLY A 72 -13.55 1.76 5.45
C GLY A 72 -12.69 0.71 6.15
N ASN A 73 -11.62 0.26 5.49
CA ASN A 73 -10.70 -0.74 6.03
C ASN A 73 -9.30 -0.70 5.40
N TYR A 74 -8.98 0.33 4.61
CA TYR A 74 -7.71 0.42 3.90
C TYR A 74 -7.19 1.85 3.93
N LEU A 75 -5.88 2.06 4.14
CA LEU A 75 -5.29 3.39 4.21
C LEU A 75 -3.96 3.45 3.46
N TRP A 76 -3.78 4.55 2.72
CA TRP A 76 -2.46 5.06 2.34
C TRP A 76 -2.12 6.25 3.25
N PRO A 77 -1.05 6.16 4.06
CA PRO A 77 -0.69 7.19 5.02
C PRO A 77 -0.09 8.43 4.34
N ALA A 78 0.04 9.52 5.10
CA ALA A 78 0.82 10.70 4.68
C ALA A 78 2.28 10.30 4.40
N MET A 79 2.89 10.93 3.39
CA MET A 79 4.18 10.44 2.85
C MET A 79 5.11 11.50 2.25
N TRP A 80 4.71 12.78 2.15
CA TRP A 80 5.56 13.85 1.60
C TRP A 80 6.79 14.14 2.47
N SER A 81 6.64 14.09 3.80
CA SER A 81 7.74 14.36 4.74
C SER A 81 7.70 13.46 5.98
N SER A 82 7.06 12.31 5.86
CA SER A 82 6.84 11.35 6.95
C SER A 82 7.02 9.92 6.48
N ASN A 83 7.39 9.06 7.42
CA ASN A 83 7.59 7.64 7.25
C ASN A 83 6.68 6.90 8.23
N PHE A 84 5.52 6.45 7.76
CA PHE A 84 4.53 5.77 8.61
C PHE A 84 5.14 4.65 9.45
N ASN A 85 6.02 3.83 8.85
CA ASN A 85 6.69 2.71 9.51
C ASN A 85 7.84 3.10 10.48
N CYS A 86 8.06 4.39 10.70
CA CYS A 86 9.13 4.91 11.56
C CYS A 86 8.64 5.97 12.56
N ASP A 87 7.59 6.72 12.21
CA ASP A 87 7.17 7.93 12.92
C ASP A 87 6.18 7.63 14.07
N GLY A 88 5.95 6.35 14.36
CA GLY A 88 5.07 5.83 15.41
C GLY A 88 5.23 6.45 16.80
N PRO A 89 6.45 6.77 17.31
CA PRO A 89 7.81 6.34 16.94
C PRO A 89 8.03 4.82 16.81
N GLY A 90 9.01 4.44 15.99
CA GLY A 90 9.23 3.03 15.66
C GLY A 90 8.04 2.50 14.85
N LEU A 91 7.59 1.29 15.17
CA LEU A 91 6.50 0.61 14.47
C LEU A 91 5.11 0.87 15.06
N LEU A 92 4.97 1.71 16.07
CA LEU A 92 3.70 1.92 16.79
C LEU A 92 2.53 2.31 15.86
N ASN A 93 2.78 3.07 14.79
CA ASN A 93 1.80 3.38 13.76
C ASN A 93 1.24 2.11 13.09
N ALA A 94 2.13 1.19 12.68
CA ALA A 94 1.78 -0.05 12.00
C ALA A 94 1.15 -1.07 12.96
N GLU A 95 1.67 -1.16 14.19
CA GLU A 95 1.10 -1.99 15.25
C GLU A 95 -0.34 -1.58 15.58
N LEU A 96 -0.60 -0.27 15.71
CA LEU A 96 -1.93 0.26 15.96
C LEU A 96 -2.88 0.04 14.78
N ALA A 97 -2.41 0.20 13.55
CA ALA A 97 -3.21 -0.08 12.36
C ALA A 97 -3.67 -1.54 12.31
N ASP A 98 -2.75 -2.48 12.58
CA ASP A 98 -3.04 -3.92 12.63
C ASP A 98 -4.03 -4.26 13.76
N GLU A 99 -3.86 -3.67 14.95
CA GLU A 99 -4.78 -3.84 16.08
C GLU A 99 -6.21 -3.40 15.74
N TYR A 100 -6.36 -2.28 15.02
CA TYR A 100 -7.67 -1.81 14.54
C TYR A 100 -8.22 -2.59 13.33
N GLY A 101 -7.41 -3.45 12.70
CA GLY A 101 -7.77 -4.12 11.44
C GLY A 101 -7.83 -3.17 10.24
N ILE A 102 -7.05 -2.09 10.26
CA ILE A 102 -6.85 -1.22 9.11
C ILE A 102 -5.75 -1.83 8.25
N VAL A 103 -6.13 -2.30 7.06
CA VAL A 103 -5.17 -2.75 6.08
C VAL A 103 -4.33 -1.56 5.64
N MET A 104 -3.00 -1.71 5.64
CA MET A 104 -2.11 -0.64 5.23
C MET A 104 -1.59 -0.89 3.81
N GLY A 105 -1.36 0.20 3.07
CA GLY A 105 -0.72 0.16 1.77
C GLY A 105 0.08 1.43 1.52
N THR A 106 0.76 1.46 0.38
CA THR A 106 1.60 2.58 -0.02
C THR A 106 1.25 3.06 -1.42
N SER A 107 1.58 4.31 -1.74
CA SER A 107 1.30 4.88 -3.06
C SER A 107 2.07 4.16 -4.18
N HIS A 108 1.72 4.46 -5.43
CA HIS A 108 2.24 3.77 -6.63
C HIS A 108 3.75 3.88 -6.87
N HIS A 109 4.46 4.74 -6.14
CA HIS A 109 5.92 4.91 -6.24
C HIS A 109 6.65 4.50 -4.95
N GLU A 110 5.95 3.83 -4.03
CA GLU A 110 6.43 3.36 -2.73
C GLU A 110 6.37 1.81 -2.66
N PRO A 111 7.15 1.09 -3.46
CA PRO A 111 7.05 -0.36 -3.53
C PRO A 111 7.52 -1.04 -2.23
N CYS A 112 7.03 -2.26 -2.01
CA CYS A 112 7.49 -3.14 -0.93
C CYS A 112 7.38 -2.51 0.48
N MET A 113 6.30 -1.76 0.71
CA MET A 113 6.00 -1.09 1.99
C MET A 113 7.02 -0.03 2.43
N ARG A 114 7.88 0.46 1.51
CA ARG A 114 8.84 1.52 1.81
C ARG A 114 8.21 2.88 1.53
N ASN A 115 8.10 3.73 2.55
CA ASN A 115 7.74 5.12 2.34
C ASN A 115 8.85 5.87 1.59
N CYS A 116 8.50 6.85 0.76
CA CYS A 116 9.47 7.55 -0.09
C CYS A 116 10.61 8.18 0.69
N GLU A 117 10.27 8.75 1.84
CA GLU A 117 11.21 9.48 2.67
C GLU A 117 12.15 8.55 3.45
N GLU A 118 11.99 7.22 3.38
CA GLU A 118 12.89 6.28 4.05
C GLU A 118 14.25 6.20 3.38
N TYR A 119 14.30 6.17 2.04
CA TYR A 119 15.55 5.91 1.32
C TYR A 119 16.56 7.03 1.53
N LYS A 120 16.12 8.29 1.55
CA LYS A 120 16.98 9.45 1.85
C LYS A 120 17.69 9.37 3.20
N HIS A 121 17.15 8.63 4.17
CA HIS A 121 17.74 8.51 5.51
C HIS A 121 18.73 7.35 5.63
N VAL A 122 18.67 6.37 4.71
CA VAL A 122 19.47 5.14 4.80
C VAL A 122 20.41 4.95 3.62
N ARG A 123 20.29 5.75 2.55
CA ARG A 123 21.21 5.73 1.41
C ARG A 123 22.55 6.37 1.77
N GLY A 124 23.60 5.98 1.06
CA GLY A 124 24.93 6.57 1.22
C GLY A 124 26.02 5.67 0.65
N LYS A 125 27.22 6.23 0.44
CA LYS A 125 28.34 5.54 -0.22
C LYS A 125 28.69 4.20 0.43
N ASP A 126 28.63 4.13 1.76
CA ASP A 126 28.95 2.93 2.55
C ASP A 126 27.69 2.18 3.03
N SER A 127 26.50 2.58 2.54
CA SER A 127 25.24 1.94 2.91
C SER A 127 25.10 0.58 2.24
N ILE A 128 24.55 -0.38 2.98
CA ILE A 128 24.12 -1.67 2.43
C ILE A 128 23.01 -1.54 1.38
N TYR A 129 22.36 -0.38 1.31
CA TYR A 129 21.31 -0.05 0.33
C TYR A 129 21.85 0.74 -0.87
N GLY A 130 23.12 1.14 -0.86
CA GLY A 130 23.74 1.98 -1.87
C GLY A 130 23.31 3.45 -1.79
N ASP A 131 23.68 4.23 -2.81
CA ASP A 131 23.44 5.68 -2.88
C ASP A 131 22.79 6.13 -4.19
N ALA A 132 22.05 5.23 -4.85
CA ALA A 132 21.34 5.55 -6.08
C ALA A 132 19.97 4.88 -6.10
N TRP A 133 18.92 5.67 -6.33
CA TRP A 133 17.58 5.14 -6.63
C TRP A 133 17.52 4.72 -8.11
N ASP A 134 18.36 3.74 -8.45
CA ASP A 134 18.50 3.19 -9.80
C ASP A 134 18.62 1.67 -9.69
N PHE A 135 17.64 0.96 -10.22
CA PHE A 135 17.64 -0.50 -10.16
C PHE A 135 18.74 -1.14 -11.01
N ARG A 136 19.23 -0.48 -12.06
CA ARG A 136 20.30 -1.01 -12.90
C ARG A 136 21.67 -0.77 -12.27
N GLY A 137 21.93 0.47 -11.85
CA GLY A 137 23.19 0.87 -11.21
C GLY A 137 23.35 0.37 -9.77
N ASN A 138 22.25 0.11 -9.05
CA ASN A 138 22.25 -0.24 -7.62
C ASN A 138 21.29 -1.41 -7.30
N ARG A 139 21.21 -2.41 -8.18
CA ARG A 139 20.27 -3.54 -8.04
C ARG A 139 20.29 -4.20 -6.66
N VAL A 140 21.49 -4.54 -6.16
CA VAL A 140 21.65 -5.26 -4.89
C VAL A 140 21.19 -4.42 -3.70
N GLY A 141 21.54 -3.13 -3.68
CA GLY A 141 21.14 -2.22 -2.62
C GLY A 141 19.63 -2.02 -2.56
N ILE A 142 18.99 -1.82 -3.73
CA ILE A 142 17.54 -1.64 -3.84
C ILE A 142 16.78 -2.91 -3.45
N LEU A 143 17.22 -4.10 -3.91
CA LEU A 143 16.59 -5.36 -3.52
C LEU A 143 16.66 -5.59 -2.01
N ARG A 144 17.82 -5.30 -1.40
CA ARG A 144 17.99 -5.41 0.06
C ARG A 144 17.13 -4.40 0.81
N PHE A 145 17.02 -3.18 0.29
CA PHE A 145 16.16 -2.14 0.85
C PHE A 145 14.69 -2.59 0.87
N TRP A 146 14.19 -3.20 -0.21
CA TRP A 146 12.83 -3.75 -0.23
C TRP A 146 12.68 -4.98 0.68
N GLU A 147 13.62 -5.91 0.65
CA GLU A 147 13.58 -7.14 1.45
C GLU A 147 13.50 -6.84 2.95
N ASP A 148 14.31 -5.91 3.45
CA ASP A 148 14.35 -5.58 4.87
C ASP A 148 13.03 -4.93 5.34
N CYS A 149 12.34 -4.17 4.49
CA CYS A 149 11.02 -3.62 4.83
C CYS A 149 9.93 -4.68 4.86
N LEU A 150 9.96 -5.61 3.90
CA LEU A 150 9.01 -6.72 3.85
C LEU A 150 9.16 -7.61 5.08
N LYS A 151 10.39 -7.86 5.54
CA LYS A 151 10.64 -8.56 6.80
C LYS A 151 10.09 -7.77 7.99
N ARG A 152 10.37 -6.46 8.05
CA ARG A 152 9.92 -5.56 9.13
C ARG A 152 8.38 -5.52 9.25
N ASN A 153 7.66 -5.56 8.14
CA ASN A 153 6.20 -5.47 8.10
C ASN A 153 5.48 -6.83 7.92
N SER A 154 6.21 -7.95 7.96
CA SER A 154 5.67 -9.28 7.67
C SER A 154 4.60 -9.76 8.65
N GLY A 155 4.56 -9.18 9.85
CA GLY A 155 3.59 -9.50 10.89
C GLY A 155 2.25 -8.77 10.78
N PHE A 156 2.13 -7.77 9.88
CA PHE A 156 0.96 -6.89 9.80
C PHE A 156 0.13 -7.11 8.53
N GLU A 157 -1.17 -6.79 8.58
CA GLU A 157 -2.06 -6.87 7.42
C GLU A 157 -1.82 -5.71 6.41
N ASN A 158 -1.21 -6.05 5.26
CA ASN A 158 -0.77 -5.08 4.26
C ASN A 158 -1.16 -5.47 2.83
N VAL A 159 -1.40 -4.47 1.98
CA VAL A 159 -1.40 -4.59 0.51
C VAL A 159 -0.07 -4.06 -0.02
N ILE A 160 0.74 -4.96 -0.54
CA ILE A 160 2.10 -4.64 -1.00
C ILE A 160 2.05 -4.04 -2.42
N THR A 161 2.51 -2.80 -2.55
CA THR A 161 2.72 -2.16 -3.86
C THR A 161 3.94 -2.76 -4.56
N LEU A 162 3.79 -3.07 -5.85
CA LEU A 162 4.84 -3.62 -6.72
C LEU A 162 5.18 -2.63 -7.85
N GLY A 163 6.37 -2.80 -8.42
CA GLY A 163 6.90 -1.94 -9.47
C GLY A 163 7.94 -0.96 -8.92
N MET A 164 8.38 -0.01 -9.76
CA MET A 164 9.31 1.04 -9.35
C MET A 164 9.08 2.26 -10.23
N ARG A 165 8.89 3.42 -9.60
CA ARG A 165 8.92 4.74 -10.24
C ARG A 165 10.07 5.57 -9.63
N GLY A 166 10.32 6.75 -10.18
CA GLY A 166 11.27 7.69 -9.58
C GLY A 166 10.80 8.15 -8.20
N GLU A 167 11.71 8.68 -7.39
CA GLU A 167 11.38 9.23 -6.07
C GLU A 167 10.42 10.42 -6.23
N GLN A 168 9.54 10.64 -5.24
CA GLN A 168 8.62 11.80 -5.21
C GLN A 168 7.76 11.96 -6.49
N ASP A 169 7.16 10.86 -6.95
CA ASP A 169 6.29 10.78 -8.13
C ASP A 169 6.96 11.17 -9.47
N THR A 170 8.29 11.15 -9.53
CA THR A 170 9.03 11.43 -10.77
C THR A 170 9.06 10.22 -11.72
N THR A 171 9.43 10.46 -12.98
CA THR A 171 9.71 9.38 -13.93
C THR A 171 11.01 8.68 -13.54
N ILE A 172 11.03 7.35 -13.59
CA ILE A 172 12.22 6.55 -13.24
C ILE A 172 13.35 6.70 -14.27
N LEU A 173 12.98 6.94 -15.53
CA LEU A 173 13.89 7.32 -16.59
C LEU A 173 13.63 8.77 -16.99
N GLY A 174 14.68 9.50 -17.38
CA GLY A 174 14.57 10.89 -17.84
C GLY A 174 13.79 11.04 -19.15
N GLU A 175 13.52 12.28 -19.56
CA GLU A 175 12.72 12.62 -20.76
C GLU A 175 13.23 11.99 -22.07
N SER A 176 14.51 11.58 -22.12
CA SER A 176 15.14 10.94 -23.27
C SER A 176 14.86 9.44 -23.38
N ALA A 177 14.23 8.81 -22.40
CA ALA A 177 13.98 7.38 -22.41
C ALA A 177 12.77 7.00 -23.26
N THR A 178 12.95 5.99 -24.10
CA THR A 178 11.87 5.49 -24.96
C THR A 178 10.84 4.69 -24.15
N LEU A 179 9.66 4.47 -24.73
CA LEU A 179 8.69 3.52 -24.18
C LEU A 179 9.30 2.12 -24.01
N ALA A 180 10.16 1.71 -24.94
CA ALA A 180 10.85 0.42 -24.89
C ALA A 180 11.83 0.33 -23.71
N ASP A 181 12.52 1.43 -23.37
CA ASP A 181 13.44 1.48 -22.22
C ASP A 181 12.69 1.37 -20.90
N ASN A 182 11.56 2.08 -20.76
CA ASN A 182 10.68 1.99 -19.59
C ASN A 182 10.10 0.57 -19.43
N VAL A 183 9.63 -0.03 -20.53
CA VAL A 183 9.14 -1.42 -20.54
C VAL A 183 10.27 -2.40 -20.24
N SER A 184 11.49 -2.17 -20.73
CA SER A 184 12.64 -3.01 -20.43
C SER A 184 13.04 -2.91 -18.97
N LEU A 185 13.06 -1.72 -18.38
CA LEU A 185 13.38 -1.54 -16.97
C LEU A 185 12.34 -2.21 -16.07
N LEU A 186 11.04 -2.04 -16.36
CA LEU A 186 9.98 -2.76 -15.65
C LEU A 186 10.09 -4.27 -15.84
N ARG A 187 10.56 -4.74 -17.00
CA ARG A 187 10.92 -6.16 -17.26
C ARG A 187 12.25 -6.61 -16.66
N ASP A 188 13.13 -5.70 -16.25
CA ASP A 188 14.36 -6.06 -15.53
C ASP A 188 14.06 -6.15 -14.03
N VAL A 189 13.17 -5.27 -13.54
CA VAL A 189 12.52 -5.35 -12.22
C VAL A 189 11.66 -6.61 -12.12
N ILE A 190 11.06 -7.04 -13.24
CA ILE A 190 10.20 -8.23 -13.38
C ILE A 190 10.74 -9.10 -14.54
N GLU A 191 11.73 -9.97 -14.27
CA GLU A 191 12.55 -10.66 -15.31
C GLU A 191 11.77 -11.35 -16.46
N ARG A 192 12.35 -11.44 -17.67
CA ARG A 192 11.81 -12.29 -18.76
C ARG A 192 12.07 -13.78 -18.46
N GLY A 193 11.01 -14.56 -18.27
CA GLY A 193 11.08 -16.01 -18.13
C GLY A 193 10.03 -16.55 -17.15
N LEU A 194 10.26 -17.78 -16.66
CA LEU A 194 9.51 -18.36 -15.54
C LEU A 194 9.86 -17.59 -14.26
N ASN A 195 9.13 -16.52 -13.99
CA ASN A 195 9.21 -15.82 -12.72
C ASN A 195 8.60 -16.70 -11.63
N THR A 196 9.39 -17.02 -10.59
CA THR A 196 8.83 -17.66 -9.40
C THR A 196 8.24 -16.57 -8.52
N LEU A 197 6.92 -16.38 -8.61
CA LEU A 197 6.19 -15.65 -7.59
C LEU A 197 6.15 -16.53 -6.33
N ARG A 198 7.02 -16.25 -5.34
CA ARG A 198 6.88 -16.87 -4.02
C ARG A 198 5.89 -16.06 -3.21
N ILE A 199 4.63 -16.46 -3.32
CA ILE A 199 3.58 -16.01 -2.42
C ILE A 199 3.72 -16.86 -1.16
N TYR A 200 4.21 -16.27 -0.08
CA TYR A 200 4.17 -16.90 1.23
C TYR A 200 2.75 -16.73 1.77
N ALA A 201 2.00 -17.82 1.90
CA ALA A 201 0.70 -17.80 2.52
C ALA A 201 0.88 -17.60 4.03
N VAL A 202 0.60 -16.40 4.52
CA VAL A 202 0.71 -16.06 5.95
C VAL A 202 -0.66 -16.20 6.65
N SER A 203 -1.77 -16.14 5.91
CA SER A 203 -3.12 -16.44 6.40
C SER A 203 -4.10 -16.72 5.21
N PRO A 204 -5.25 -17.40 5.42
CA PRO A 204 -6.24 -17.68 4.37
C PRO A 204 -6.97 -16.43 3.80
N SER A 205 -6.55 -15.21 4.15
CA SER A 205 -7.23 -13.95 3.78
C SER A 205 -6.62 -13.21 2.57
N LEU A 206 -5.47 -13.66 2.05
CA LEU A 206 -4.80 -13.01 0.93
C LEU A 206 -5.56 -13.25 -0.39
N VAL A 207 -5.95 -12.17 -1.08
CA VAL A 207 -6.43 -12.24 -2.47
C VAL A 207 -5.50 -11.42 -3.33
N LEU A 208 -4.80 -12.10 -4.25
CA LEU A 208 -4.13 -11.46 -5.38
C LEU A 208 -5.22 -10.87 -6.28
N GLU A 209 -5.32 -9.53 -6.35
CA GLU A 209 -6.52 -8.92 -6.94
C GLU A 209 -6.52 -8.93 -8.47
N ARG A 210 -5.38 -8.74 -9.15
CA ARG A 210 -5.25 -9.05 -10.59
C ARG A 210 -3.83 -9.01 -11.12
N ILE A 211 -3.46 -9.99 -11.96
CA ILE A 211 -2.40 -9.84 -12.97
C ILE A 211 -3.02 -10.22 -14.31
N VAL A 212 -3.02 -9.32 -15.30
CA VAL A 212 -3.55 -9.60 -16.65
C VAL A 212 -2.42 -9.58 -17.66
N LEU A 213 -2.25 -10.68 -18.41
CA LEU A 213 -1.25 -10.81 -19.46
C LEU A 213 -1.94 -11.14 -20.79
N TYR A 214 -1.57 -10.42 -21.85
CA TYR A 214 -2.13 -10.59 -23.19
C TYR A 214 -1.06 -11.00 -24.20
N PRO A 215 -1.38 -11.91 -25.16
CA PRO A 215 -0.55 -12.12 -26.33
C PRO A 215 -0.51 -10.86 -27.20
N GLN A 216 0.67 -10.48 -27.67
CA GLN A 216 0.92 -9.22 -28.41
C GLN A 216 0.02 -9.00 -29.64
N ALA A 217 -0.60 -10.06 -30.17
CA ALA A 217 -1.45 -10.00 -31.37
C ALA A 217 -2.96 -9.86 -31.09
N SER A 218 -3.41 -9.79 -29.83
CA SER A 218 -4.85 -9.76 -29.49
C SER A 218 -5.37 -8.34 -29.21
N ARG A 219 -6.58 -8.01 -29.68
CA ARG A 219 -7.27 -6.76 -29.32
C ARG A 219 -8.06 -6.95 -28.04
N LEU A 220 -7.80 -6.09 -27.04
CA LEU A 220 -8.48 -6.10 -25.75
C LEU A 220 -9.98 -5.80 -25.91
N PRO A 221 -10.88 -6.53 -25.24
CA PRO A 221 -12.28 -6.14 -25.14
C PRO A 221 -12.42 -4.86 -24.33
N GLU A 222 -13.33 -3.97 -24.72
CA GLU A 222 -13.55 -2.72 -24.01
C GLU A 222 -14.34 -2.96 -22.71
N SER A 223 -13.82 -2.48 -21.58
CA SER A 223 -14.43 -2.60 -20.25
C SER A 223 -13.98 -1.42 -19.38
N TYR A 224 -14.91 -0.88 -18.57
CA TYR A 224 -14.61 0.22 -17.63
C TYR A 224 -13.73 -0.23 -16.43
N LEU A 225 -13.68 -1.53 -16.10
CA LEU A 225 -12.88 -2.07 -15.00
C LEU A 225 -11.77 -3.03 -15.49
N GLY A 226 -11.52 -3.06 -16.80
CA GLY A 226 -10.61 -4.00 -17.45
C GLY A 226 -11.25 -5.37 -17.71
N PRO A 227 -10.54 -6.25 -18.42
CA PRO A 227 -11.08 -7.52 -18.92
C PRO A 227 -11.25 -8.58 -17.83
N VAL A 228 -12.05 -9.60 -18.13
CA VAL A 228 -12.35 -10.74 -17.24
C VAL A 228 -11.08 -11.56 -16.94
N GLU A 229 -10.95 -12.01 -15.69
CA GLU A 229 -9.84 -12.82 -15.18
C GLU A 229 -9.63 -14.10 -16.00
N SER A 230 -8.37 -14.52 -16.17
CA SER A 230 -8.01 -15.76 -16.86
C SER A 230 -7.16 -16.65 -15.94
N TYR A 231 -7.55 -17.91 -15.76
CA TYR A 231 -6.78 -18.89 -14.99
C TYR A 231 -5.88 -19.71 -15.91
N TYR A 232 -4.60 -19.83 -15.55
CA TYR A 232 -3.72 -20.82 -16.15
C TYR A 232 -3.90 -22.15 -15.41
N VAL A 233 -4.43 -23.17 -16.09
CA VAL A 233 -4.47 -24.55 -15.59
C VAL A 233 -3.31 -25.28 -16.23
N LYS A 234 -2.31 -25.66 -15.42
CA LYS A 234 -1.17 -26.46 -15.86
C LYS A 234 -1.64 -27.89 -16.11
N ASP A 235 -1.33 -28.46 -17.28
CA ASP A 235 -1.65 -29.85 -17.59
C ASP A 235 -0.82 -30.79 -16.68
N PRO A 236 -1.43 -31.75 -15.96
CA PRO A 236 -0.72 -32.70 -15.12
C PRO A 236 0.37 -33.52 -15.86
N ALA A 237 0.33 -33.58 -17.19
CA ALA A 237 1.34 -34.27 -18.00
C ALA A 237 2.74 -33.63 -17.99
N ASP A 238 2.84 -32.34 -17.62
CA ASP A 238 4.11 -31.59 -17.65
C ASP A 238 4.95 -31.74 -16.36
N LEU A 239 4.54 -32.61 -15.42
CA LEU A 239 5.25 -32.85 -14.15
C LEU A 239 6.38 -33.88 -14.24
N TYR A 240 6.51 -34.60 -15.36
CA TYR A 240 7.49 -35.69 -15.52
C TYR A 240 8.37 -35.55 -16.77
N ARG A 241 8.63 -34.33 -17.23
CA ARG A 241 9.66 -34.03 -18.23
C ARG A 241 10.67 -33.01 -17.70
#